data_AF-A0AAV4XKY0-F1
#
_entry.id   AF-A0AAV4XKY0-F1
#
_cell.length_a   1.000
_cell.length_b   1.000
_cell.length_c   1.000
_cell.angle_alpha   90.00
_cell.angle_beta   90.00
_cell.angle_gamma   90.00
#
_symmetry.space_group_name_H-M   'P 1'
#
loop_
_entity.id
_entity.type
_entity.pdbx_description
1 polymer ?
#
loop_
_entity_poly.entity_id
_entity_poly.type
_entity_poly.pdbx_seq_one_letter_code
_entity_poly.pdbx_strand_id
1 'polypeptide(L)'
;MPPPPQNSKEDTMIIIMMVHSQHRFHESAVLCLFVLLVLLWTFREPKFMSGWADLISTETRIGDAVPAVAILFLLFLFPAEPWRIRDSPALLKWSAVQSKVPWGLIILLGGGFALAKKEPRYCEAGHIRCF
;
A
#
# COMPACT_ATOMS: atom_id res chain seq x y z
N MET A 1 -54.70 6.18 4.43
CA MET A 1 -54.01 6.38 5.71
C MET A 1 -52.60 5.84 5.52
N PRO A 2 -51.55 6.69 5.49
CA PRO A 2 -50.19 6.18 5.41
C PRO A 2 -49.83 5.44 6.72
N PRO A 3 -49.10 4.31 6.66
CA PRO A 3 -48.68 3.59 7.85
C PRO A 3 -47.77 4.45 8.74
N PRO A 4 -47.80 4.28 10.07
CA PRO A 4 -46.93 5.03 10.98
C PRO A 4 -45.45 4.68 10.74
N PRO A 5 -44.52 5.64 10.93
CA PRO A 5 -43.09 5.39 10.77
C PRO A 5 -42.61 4.37 11.80
N GLN A 6 -42.22 3.19 11.34
CA GLN A 6 -41.60 2.15 12.15
C GLN A 6 -40.17 2.59 12.49
N ASN A 7 -39.99 3.03 13.74
CA ASN A 7 -38.76 2.94 14.54
C ASN A 7 -37.40 3.12 13.83
N SER A 8 -37.08 4.37 13.45
CA SER A 8 -35.79 4.81 12.86
C SER A 8 -34.51 4.34 13.58
N LYS A 9 -34.59 3.93 14.86
CA LYS A 9 -33.44 3.42 15.62
C LYS A 9 -33.09 1.96 15.29
N GLU A 10 -34.08 1.12 15.02
CA GLU A 10 -33.87 -0.30 14.69
C GLU A 10 -33.31 -0.45 13.27
N ASP A 11 -33.79 0.38 12.34
CA ASP A 11 -33.23 0.47 10.99
C ASP A 11 -31.76 0.93 11.00
N THR A 12 -31.44 1.93 11.85
CA THR A 12 -30.06 2.40 12.03
C THR A 12 -29.18 1.33 12.67
N MET A 13 -29.70 0.55 13.63
CA MET A 13 -28.96 -0.51 14.29
C MET A 13 -28.69 -1.69 13.34
N ILE A 14 -29.64 -2.04 12.46
CA ILE A 14 -29.45 -3.05 11.41
C ILE A 14 -28.40 -2.57 10.39
N ILE A 15 -28.44 -1.31 9.95
CA ILE A 15 -27.43 -0.73 9.05
C ILE A 15 -26.04 -0.75 9.71
N ILE A 16 -25.93 -0.38 10.99
CA ILE A 16 -24.67 -0.42 11.74
C ILE A 16 -24.16 -1.86 11.91
N MET A 17 -25.03 -2.84 12.21
CA MET A 17 -24.62 -4.24 12.34
C MET A 17 -24.20 -4.86 11.01
N MET A 18 -24.85 -4.53 9.90
CA MET A 18 -24.48 -4.96 8.55
C MET A 18 -23.16 -4.33 8.08
N VAL A 19 -22.97 -3.02 8.32
CA VAL A 19 -21.71 -2.31 8.06
C VAL A 19 -20.60 -2.90 8.93
N HIS A 20 -20.81 -3.03 10.23
CA HIS A 20 -19.81 -3.57 11.16
C HIS A 20 -19.42 -5.02 10.83
N SER A 21 -20.36 -5.83 10.32
CA SER A 21 -20.11 -7.20 9.86
C SER A 21 -19.20 -7.25 8.62
N GLN A 22 -19.31 -6.30 7.70
CA GLN A 22 -18.46 -6.22 6.50
C GLN A 22 -17.06 -5.70 6.86
N HIS A 23 -16.98 -4.71 7.77
CA HIS A 23 -15.71 -4.08 8.12
C HIS A 23 -14.70 -5.04 8.77
N ARG A 24 -15.13 -6.04 9.57
CA ARG A 24 -14.19 -6.93 10.29
C ARG A 24 -13.32 -7.80 9.37
N PHE A 25 -13.82 -8.25 8.22
CA PHE A 25 -13.04 -9.08 7.30
C PHE A 25 -12.02 -8.26 6.51
N HIS A 26 -12.46 -7.11 5.97
CA HIS A 26 -11.58 -6.19 5.24
C HIS A 26 -10.51 -5.58 6.17
N GLU A 27 -10.90 -5.16 7.37
CA GLU A 27 -9.99 -4.61 8.38
C GLU A 27 -8.96 -5.66 8.83
N SER A 28 -9.40 -6.88 9.12
CA SER A 28 -8.48 -7.97 9.50
C SER A 28 -7.53 -8.36 8.37
N ALA A 29 -7.99 -8.35 7.11
CA ALA A 29 -7.13 -8.65 5.96
C ALA A 29 -6.06 -7.57 5.78
N VAL A 30 -6.44 -6.28 5.79
CA VAL A 30 -5.50 -5.16 5.68
C VAL A 30 -4.52 -5.15 6.86
N LEU A 31 -4.98 -5.46 8.08
CA LEU A 31 -4.13 -5.57 9.27
C LEU A 31 -3.11 -6.70 9.11
N CYS A 32 -3.52 -7.87 8.62
CA CYS A 32 -2.62 -9.00 8.35
C CYS A 32 -1.55 -8.64 7.30
N LEU A 33 -1.96 -8.01 6.19
CA LEU A 33 -1.07 -7.53 5.13
C LEU A 33 -0.10 -6.44 5.64
N PHE A 34 -0.54 -5.57 6.54
CA PHE A 34 0.29 -4.55 7.16
C PHE A 34 1.36 -5.17 8.07
N VAL A 35 0.99 -6.14 8.90
CA VAL A 35 1.96 -6.90 9.71
C VAL A 35 2.94 -7.63 8.79
N LEU A 36 2.46 -8.27 7.73
CA LEU A 36 3.31 -8.94 6.75
C LEU A 36 4.30 -7.95 6.08
N LEU A 37 3.85 -6.74 5.72
CA LEU A 37 4.72 -5.69 5.18
C LEU A 37 5.82 -5.30 6.18
N VAL A 38 5.47 -5.06 7.46
CA VAL A 38 6.43 -4.69 8.50
C VAL A 38 7.45 -5.81 8.73
N LEU A 39 7.00 -7.06 8.75
CA LEU A 39 7.90 -8.22 8.83
C LEU A 39 8.80 -8.28 7.60
N LEU A 40 8.25 -8.19 6.39
CA LEU A 40 9.02 -8.23 5.14
C LEU A 40 10.06 -7.10 5.08
N TRP A 41 9.74 -5.93 5.62
CA TRP A 41 10.66 -4.80 5.71
C TRP A 41 11.74 -5.00 6.78
N THR A 42 11.37 -5.45 7.98
CA THR A 42 12.31 -5.67 9.09
C THR A 42 13.29 -6.79 8.77
N PHE A 43 12.80 -7.85 8.13
CA PHE A 43 13.61 -8.98 7.71
C PHE A 43 14.32 -8.76 6.36
N ARG A 44 14.25 -7.55 5.76
CA ARG A 44 15.05 -7.18 4.58
C ARG A 44 16.55 -7.20 4.89
N GLU A 45 16.95 -6.55 5.98
CA GLU A 45 18.34 -6.48 6.45
C GLU A 45 18.39 -6.68 7.99
N PRO A 46 18.00 -7.86 8.51
CA PRO A 46 18.11 -8.12 9.93
C PRO A 46 19.59 -8.23 10.27
N LYS A 47 20.13 -7.33 11.10
CA LYS A 47 21.55 -7.32 11.53
C LYS A 47 22.04 -8.62 12.22
N PHE A 48 21.17 -9.62 12.38
CA PHE A 48 21.44 -10.91 13.00
C PHE A 48 21.72 -12.04 11.99
N MET A 49 21.24 -11.97 10.74
CA MET A 49 21.40 -13.02 9.71
C MET A 49 21.34 -12.40 8.29
N SER A 50 21.94 -13.03 7.27
CA SER A 50 21.75 -12.60 5.87
C SER A 50 20.25 -12.55 5.57
N GLY A 51 19.73 -11.37 5.24
CA GLY A 51 18.30 -11.18 5.03
C GLY A 51 17.81 -11.98 3.82
N TRP A 52 16.49 -12.16 3.67
CA TRP A 52 15.96 -12.77 2.45
C TRP A 52 16.24 -11.94 1.20
N ALA A 53 16.56 -10.65 1.35
CA ALA A 53 16.99 -9.82 0.24
C ALA A 53 18.31 -10.32 -0.37
N ASP A 54 19.26 -10.74 0.45
CA ASP A 54 20.55 -11.27 0.01
C ASP A 54 20.42 -12.67 -0.64
N LEU A 55 19.42 -13.44 -0.21
CA LEU A 55 19.13 -14.79 -0.75
C LEU A 55 18.55 -14.74 -2.17
N ILE A 56 17.78 -13.69 -2.50
CA ILE A 56 17.12 -13.54 -3.82
C ILE A 56 18.00 -12.73 -4.80
N SER A 57 18.89 -11.87 -4.32
CA SER A 57 19.73 -11.03 -5.17
C SER A 57 21.11 -10.85 -4.55
N THR A 58 22.06 -11.67 -5.00
CA THR A 58 23.46 -11.64 -4.54
C THR A 58 24.26 -10.43 -5.08
N GLU A 59 23.83 -9.87 -6.22
CA GLU A 59 24.56 -8.81 -6.94
C GLU A 59 23.87 -7.43 -6.90
N THR A 60 22.59 -7.36 -6.53
CA THR A 60 21.80 -6.11 -6.60
C THR A 60 21.09 -5.81 -5.29
N ARG A 61 21.29 -4.59 -4.77
CA ARG A 61 20.67 -4.14 -3.53
C ARG A 61 19.17 -3.91 -3.73
N ILE A 62 18.35 -4.66 -3.00
CA ILE A 62 16.88 -4.54 -3.03
C ILE A 62 16.44 -3.30 -2.23
N GLY A 63 15.82 -2.33 -2.89
CA GLY A 63 15.32 -1.10 -2.26
C GLY A 63 14.02 -1.30 -1.46
N ASP A 64 13.68 -0.33 -0.60
CA ASP A 64 12.46 -0.35 0.25
C ASP A 64 11.15 -0.42 -0.57
N ALA A 65 11.21 -0.07 -1.85
CA ALA A 65 10.07 -0.14 -2.77
C ALA A 65 9.62 -1.57 -3.09
N VAL A 66 10.52 -2.56 -3.08
CA VAL A 66 10.20 -3.94 -3.53
C VAL A 66 9.22 -4.62 -2.58
N PRO A 67 9.43 -4.64 -1.24
CA PRO A 67 8.43 -5.14 -0.29
C PRO A 67 7.07 -4.44 -0.41
N ALA A 68 7.07 -3.12 -0.59
CA ALA A 68 5.84 -2.33 -0.69
C ALA A 68 5.04 -2.68 -1.95
N VAL A 69 5.71 -2.80 -3.10
CA VAL A 69 5.09 -3.18 -4.38
C VAL A 69 4.61 -4.64 -4.35
N ALA A 70 5.37 -5.55 -3.72
CA ALA A 70 4.95 -6.95 -3.56
C ALA A 70 3.65 -7.08 -2.76
N ILE A 71 3.52 -6.36 -1.64
CA ILE A 71 2.30 -6.33 -0.83
C ILE A 71 1.15 -5.66 -1.58
N LEU A 72 1.42 -4.61 -2.38
CA LEU A 72 0.41 -3.99 -3.23
C LEU A 72 -0.14 -4.98 -4.27
N PHE A 73 0.72 -5.74 -4.96
CA PHE A 73 0.28 -6.78 -5.88
C PHE A 73 -0.49 -7.88 -5.16
N LEU A 74 -0.04 -8.31 -3.97
CA LEU A 74 -0.75 -9.28 -3.14
C LEU A 74 -2.15 -8.78 -2.75
N LEU A 75 -2.29 -7.49 -2.46
CA LEU A 75 -3.56 -6.82 -2.14
C LEU A 75 -4.53 -6.78 -3.34
N PHE A 76 -4.02 -6.66 -4.56
CA PHE A 76 -4.81 -6.78 -5.79
C PHE A 76 -5.20 -8.23 -6.09
N LEU A 77 -4.33 -9.18 -5.74
CA LEU A 77 -4.55 -10.60 -5.98
C LEU A 77 -5.49 -11.25 -4.95
N PHE A 78 -5.52 -10.74 -3.70
CA PHE A 78 -6.32 -11.31 -2.62
C PHE A 78 -7.82 -10.97 -2.78
N PRO A 79 -8.69 -11.95 -3.08
CA PRO A 79 -10.13 -11.72 -3.23
C PRO A 79 -10.79 -11.50 -1.86
N ALA A 80 -11.73 -10.56 -1.77
CA ALA A 80 -12.45 -10.27 -0.53
C ALA A 80 -13.39 -11.41 -0.07
N GLU A 81 -13.85 -12.26 -1.00
CA GLU A 81 -14.67 -13.43 -0.68
C GLU A 81 -14.10 -14.69 -1.37
N PRO A 82 -13.44 -15.60 -0.63
CA PRO A 82 -12.81 -16.79 -1.23
C PRO A 82 -13.83 -17.82 -1.77
N TRP A 83 -15.12 -17.70 -1.43
CA TRP A 83 -16.15 -18.66 -1.82
C TRP A 83 -16.89 -18.31 -3.12
N ARG A 84 -16.73 -17.11 -3.67
CA ARG A 84 -17.44 -16.64 -4.87
C ARG A 84 -16.50 -15.93 -5.84
N ILE A 85 -15.61 -16.73 -6.43
CA ILE A 85 -14.53 -16.33 -7.35
C ILE A 85 -15.03 -15.48 -8.54
N ARG A 86 -16.32 -15.60 -8.90
CA ARG A 86 -16.89 -15.03 -10.13
C ARG A 86 -17.48 -13.62 -10.00
N ASP A 87 -17.83 -13.17 -8.79
CA ASP A 87 -18.44 -11.84 -8.54
C ASP A 87 -17.80 -11.08 -7.36
N SER A 88 -16.67 -11.55 -6.83
CA SER A 88 -16.07 -10.94 -5.64
C SER A 88 -15.42 -9.59 -5.99
N PRO A 89 -15.79 -8.49 -5.31
CA PRO A 89 -15.03 -7.26 -5.43
C PRO A 89 -13.61 -7.49 -4.88
N ALA A 90 -12.58 -7.14 -5.67
CA ALA A 90 -11.21 -7.13 -5.17
C ALA A 90 -11.09 -6.25 -3.92
N LEU A 91 -10.21 -6.62 -2.98
CA LEU A 91 -10.00 -5.88 -1.73
C LEU A 91 -9.64 -4.41 -1.99
N LEU A 92 -8.95 -4.15 -3.11
CA LEU A 92 -8.65 -2.82 -3.62
C LEU A 92 -9.07 -2.69 -5.09
N LYS A 93 -10.07 -1.84 -5.38
CA LYS A 93 -10.47 -1.53 -6.77
C LYS A 93 -9.50 -0.50 -7.37
N TRP A 94 -9.11 -0.69 -8.64
CA TRP A 94 -8.26 0.26 -9.38
C TRP A 94 -8.83 1.69 -9.39
N SER A 95 -10.15 1.84 -9.49
CA SER A 95 -10.84 3.14 -9.42
C SER A 95 -10.62 3.86 -8.07
N ALA A 96 -10.51 3.12 -6.96
CA ALA A 96 -10.20 3.70 -5.65
C ALA A 96 -8.74 4.19 -5.60
N VAL A 97 -7.80 3.45 -6.18
CA VAL A 97 -6.39 3.88 -6.28
C VAL A 97 -6.27 5.15 -7.11
N GLN A 98 -6.88 5.16 -8.29
CA GLN A 98 -6.82 6.31 -9.19
C GLN A 98 -7.38 7.59 -8.57
N SER A 99 -8.44 7.47 -7.76
CA SER A 99 -9.09 8.63 -7.12
C SER A 99 -8.41 9.09 -5.83
N LYS A 100 -7.76 8.18 -5.08
CA LYS A 100 -7.16 8.49 -3.77
C LYS A 100 -5.67 8.83 -3.86
N VAL A 101 -4.97 8.40 -4.91
CA VAL A 101 -3.53 8.66 -5.06
C VAL A 101 -3.28 10.06 -5.65
N PRO A 102 -2.47 10.91 -4.98
CA PRO A 102 -2.11 12.23 -5.51
C PRO A 102 -1.03 12.10 -6.59
N TRP A 103 -1.43 11.86 -7.83
CA TRP A 103 -0.54 11.69 -8.99
C TRP A 103 0.46 12.83 -9.19
N GLY A 104 0.05 14.07 -8.90
CA GLY A 104 0.94 15.23 -8.96
C GLY A 104 2.15 15.12 -8.05
N LEU A 105 1.99 14.56 -6.84
CA LEU A 105 3.09 14.37 -5.90
C LEU A 105 4.09 13.32 -6.41
N ILE A 106 3.60 12.22 -6.98
CA ILE A 106 4.44 11.15 -7.53
C ILE A 106 5.27 11.68 -8.71
N ILE A 107 4.62 12.42 -9.62
CA ILE A 107 5.29 13.00 -10.79
C ILE A 107 6.31 14.06 -10.37
N LEU A 108 5.97 14.91 -9.39
CA LEU A 108 6.88 15.95 -8.90
C LEU A 108 8.12 15.35 -8.21
N LEU A 109 7.92 14.35 -7.35
CA LEU A 109 9.02 13.64 -6.69
C LEU A 109 9.91 12.93 -7.73
N GLY A 110 9.31 12.19 -8.67
CA GLY A 110 10.03 11.52 -9.75
C GLY A 110 10.81 12.50 -10.64
N GLY A 111 10.20 13.64 -10.99
CA GLY A 111 10.81 14.71 -11.78
C GLY A 111 11.97 15.40 -11.04
N GLY A 112 11.84 15.63 -9.73
CA GLY A 112 12.90 16.22 -8.91
C GLY A 112 14.16 15.34 -8.86
N PHE A 113 13.99 14.02 -8.67
CA PHE A 113 15.11 13.08 -8.71
C PHE A 113 15.72 12.95 -10.11
N ALA A 114 14.92 13.07 -11.18
CA ALA A 114 15.42 13.04 -12.55
C ALA A 114 16.32 14.25 -12.87
N LEU A 115 15.95 15.44 -12.38
CA LEU A 115 16.75 16.66 -12.54
C LEU A 115 18.02 16.61 -11.69
N ALA A 116 17.93 16.15 -10.43
CA ALA A 116 19.08 16.04 -9.54
C ALA A 116 20.15 15.04 -10.02
N LYS A 117 19.78 14.07 -10.86
CA LYS A 117 20.70 13.02 -11.36
C LYS A 117 21.67 13.52 -12.44
N LYS A 118 21.42 14.69 -13.05
CA LYS A 118 22.31 15.29 -14.06
C LYS A 118 22.89 16.61 -13.56
N GLU A 119 23.89 16.50 -12.68
CA GLU A 119 24.89 17.55 -12.53
C GLU A 119 26.25 16.94 -12.92
N PRO A 120 26.76 17.17 -14.15
CA PRO A 120 28.19 16.97 -14.37
C PRO A 120 28.90 17.94 -13.44
N ARG A 121 29.63 17.42 -12.45
CA ARG A 121 30.41 18.25 -11.51
C ARG A 121 31.24 19.26 -12.29
N TYR A 122 30.81 20.51 -12.36
CA TYR A 122 31.69 21.62 -12.74
C TYR A 122 32.48 22.00 -11.49
N CYS A 123 33.43 21.14 -11.13
CA CYS A 123 34.52 21.50 -10.23
C CYS A 123 35.77 21.71 -11.09
N GLU A 124 35.75 22.79 -11.86
CA GLU A 124 36.95 23.54 -12.22
C GLU A 124 36.64 25.03 -12.07
N ALA A 125 36.71 25.50 -10.83
CA ALA A 125 37.24 26.81 -10.43
C ALA A 125 36.88 27.03 -8.96
N GLY A 126 37.86 26.76 -8.09
CA GLY A 126 38.05 27.37 -6.79
C GLY A 126 36.82 27.64 -5.91
N HIS A 127 36.78 26.92 -4.78
CA HIS A 127 36.13 27.35 -3.54
C HIS A 127 34.61 27.13 -3.47
N ILE A 128 34.22 26.02 -2.83
CA ILE A 128 33.44 25.90 -1.58
C ILE A 128 32.93 24.45 -1.51
N ARG A 129 33.01 23.83 -0.33
CA ARG A 129 32.66 22.42 -0.10
C ARG A 129 31.17 22.19 -0.40
N CYS A 130 30.86 21.29 -1.34
CA CYS A 130 29.50 20.74 -1.47
C CYS A 130 29.33 19.63 -0.42
N PHE A 131 28.32 19.79 0.43
CA PHE A 131 27.87 18.81 1.43
C PHE A 131 26.98 17.75 0.77
#